data_AF-A0A0F9RVX7-F1
#
_entry.id   AF-A0A0F9RVX7-F1
#
_cell.length_a   1.000
_cell.length_b   1.000
_cell.length_c   1.000
_cell.angle_alpha   90.00
_cell.angle_beta   90.00
_cell.angle_gamma   90.00
#
_symmetry.space_group_name_H-M   'P 1'
#
loop_
_entity.id
_entity.type
_entity.pdbx_description
1 polymer ?
#
loop_
_entity_poly.entity_id
_entity_poly.type
_entity_poly.pdbx_seq_one_letter_code
_entity_poly.pdbx_strand_id
1 'polypeptide(L)' 'TTASRAIGILGISDSLEEAEIISELGVGCIKGKLFHRKDVGTRNLLQKRIDHMNSLQN' A
#
# COMPACT_ATOMS: atom_id res chain seq x y z
N THR A 1 7.52 -26.25 -6.62
CA THR A 1 7.71 -24.96 -5.92
C THR A 1 6.95 -23.88 -6.67
N THR A 2 5.85 -23.38 -6.13
CA THR A 2 5.12 -22.25 -6.74
C THR A 2 5.87 -20.98 -6.38
N ALA A 3 6.69 -20.45 -7.29
CA ALA A 3 7.39 -19.19 -7.08
C ALA A 3 6.37 -18.04 -7.20
N SER A 4 6.02 -17.41 -6.08
CA SER A 4 5.25 -16.16 -6.09
C SER A 4 6.13 -15.03 -6.62
N ARG A 5 5.63 -14.26 -7.59
CA ARG A 5 6.27 -13.05 -8.10
C ARG A 5 5.49 -11.86 -7.54
N ALA A 6 6.15 -11.04 -6.71
CA ALA A 6 5.58 -9.84 -6.12
C ALA A 6 6.44 -8.62 -6.49
N ILE A 7 5.79 -7.48 -6.65
CA ILE A 7 6.42 -6.19 -6.95
C ILE A 7 5.84 -5.18 -5.95
N GLY A 8 6.69 -4.35 -5.36
CA GLY A 8 6.28 -3.19 -4.57
C GLY A 8 6.49 -1.92 -5.38
N ILE A 9 5.48 -1.04 -5.42
CA ILE A 9 5.57 0.30 -5.99
C ILE A 9 5.45 1.30 -4.84
N LEU A 10 6.36 2.26 -4.78
CA LEU A 10 6.40 3.29 -3.74
C LEU A 10 6.27 4.67 -4.39
N GLY A 11 5.28 5.45 -3.95
CA GLY A 11 5.22 6.88 -4.22
C GLY A 11 5.87 7.66 -3.08
N ILE A 12 6.62 8.70 -3.43
CA ILE A 12 7.32 9.56 -2.47
C ILE A 12 6.75 10.96 -2.62
N SER A 13 6.17 11.49 -1.54
CA SER A 13 5.68 12.86 -1.44
C SER A 13 5.66 13.32 0.02
N ASP A 14 5.35 14.59 0.24
CA ASP A 14 5.21 15.19 1.57
C ASP A 14 3.87 14.82 2.24
N SER A 15 2.88 14.36 1.47
CA SER A 15 1.59 13.87 1.98
C SER A 15 1.34 12.41 1.62
N LEU A 16 0.60 11.70 2.48
CA LEU A 16 0.22 10.31 2.24
C LEU A 16 -0.68 10.18 1.00
N GLU A 17 -1.60 11.12 0.82
CA GLU A 17 -2.51 11.14 -0.32
C GLU A 17 -1.77 11.28 -1.65
N GLU A 18 -0.79 12.20 -1.74
CA GLU A 18 0.01 12.34 -2.97
C GLU A 18 0.92 11.13 -3.20
N ALA A 19 1.52 10.59 -2.13
CA ALA A 19 2.31 9.37 -2.22
C ALA A 19 1.47 8.18 -2.72
N GLU A 20 0.21 8.08 -2.30
CA GLU A 20 -0.75 7.09 -2.80
C GLU A 20 -1.07 7.31 -4.28
N ILE A 21 -1.34 8.55 -4.70
CA ILE A 21 -1.60 8.86 -6.12
C ILE A 21 -0.40 8.47 -7.00
N ILE A 22 0.82 8.79 -6.58
CA ILE A 22 2.05 8.45 -7.33
C ILE A 22 2.23 6.93 -7.43
N SER A 23 1.99 6.19 -6.34
CA SER A 23 2.13 4.73 -6.34
C SER A 23 1.09 4.06 -7.26
N GLU A 24 -0.16 4.52 -7.23
CA GLU A 24 -1.24 4.05 -8.09
C GLU A 24 -0.96 4.32 -9.58
N LEU A 25 -0.40 5.50 -9.91
CA LEU A 25 0.04 5.81 -11.27
C LEU A 25 1.11 4.82 -11.75
N GLY A 26 2.09 4.50 -10.90
CA GLY A 26 3.12 3.51 -11.20
C GLY A 26 2.56 2.09 -11.39
N VAL A 27 1.58 1.69 -10.58
CA VAL A 27 0.88 0.41 -10.75
C VAL A 27 0.12 0.37 -12.08
N GLY A 28 -0.51 1.48 -12.49
CA GLY A 28 -1.22 1.62 -13.76
C GLY A 28 -0.36 1.37 -15.00
N CYS A 29 0.97 1.49 -14.89
CA CYS A 29 1.89 1.16 -15.97
C CYS A 29 2.14 -0.35 -16.16
N ILE A 30 1.76 -1.18 -15.18
CA ILE A 30 1.96 -2.64 -15.22
C ILE A 30 0.87 -3.29 -16.07
N LYS A 31 1.27 -4.12 -17.03
CA LYS A 31 0.35 -4.81 -17.94
C LYS A 31 0.29 -6.31 -17.62
N GLY A 32 -0.89 -6.90 -17.78
CA GLY A 32 -1.12 -8.34 -17.64
C GLY A 32 -1.94 -8.73 -16.42
N LYS A 33 -1.98 -10.04 -16.12
CA LYS A 33 -2.73 -10.58 -14.99
C LYS A 33 -1.96 -10.32 -13.69
N LEU A 34 -2.39 -9.32 -12.94
CA LEU A 34 -1.84 -8.98 -11.63
C LEU A 34 -2.96 -8.89 -10.59
N PHE A 35 -2.61 -9.18 -9.34
CA PHE A 35 -3.44 -8.87 -8.18
C PHE A 35 -2.85 -7.63 -7.50
N HIS A 36 -3.68 -6.62 -7.26
CA HIS A 36 -3.25 -5.35 -6.71
C HIS A 36 -3.98 -5.04 -5.41
N ARG A 37 -3.22 -4.66 -4.37
CA ARG A 37 -3.74 -4.21 -3.08
C ARG A 37 -3.69 -2.68 -2.96
N LYS A 38 -4.85 -2.05 -3.17
CA LYS A 38 -5.05 -0.59 -3.06
C LYS A 38 -5.13 -0.08 -1.63
N ASP A 39 -5.26 -0.97 -0.64
CA ASP A 39 -5.42 -0.58 0.76
C ASP A 39 -4.08 -0.30 1.45
N VAL A 40 -2.97 -0.75 0.86
CA VAL A 40 -1.63 -0.64 1.43
C VAL A 40 -1.17 0.82 1.40
N GLY A 41 -0.82 1.34 2.58
CA GLY A 41 -0.37 2.73 2.73
C GLY A 41 -1.49 3.75 2.93
N THR A 42 -2.76 3.38 2.78
CA THR A 42 -3.89 4.28 3.00
C THR A 42 -3.98 4.74 4.46
N ARG A 43 -4.46 5.97 4.70
CA ARG A 43 -4.69 6.51 6.05
C ARG A 43 -5.58 5.58 6.90
N ASN A 44 -6.61 4.99 6.29
CA ASN A 44 -7.52 4.07 6.99
C ASN A 44 -6.79 2.81 7.48
N LEU A 45 -5.96 2.18 6.64
CA LEU A 45 -5.21 0.99 7.05
C LEU A 45 -4.15 1.32 8.10
N LEU A 46 -3.47 2.47 7.98
CA LEU A 46 -2.51 2.94 8.97
C LEU A 46 -3.17 3.20 10.32
N GLN A 47 -4.31 3.91 10.33
CA GLN A 47 -5.05 4.20 11.56
C GLN A 47 -5.48 2.90 12.26
N LYS A 48 -6.03 1.94 11.52
CA LYS A 48 -6.37 0.62 12.07
C LYS A 48 -5.20 -0.09 12.75
N ARG A 49 -3.99 0.02 12.19
CA ARG A 49 -2.78 -0.57 12.78
C ARG A 49 -2.35 0.17 14.05
N ILE A 50 -2.41 1.50 14.03
CA ILE A 50 -2.12 2.34 15.20
C ILE A 50 -3.10 2.01 16.34
N ASP A 51 -4.40 2.00 16.05
CA ASP A 51 -5.45 1.70 17.03
C ASP A 51 -5.28 0.30 17.63
N HIS A 52 -4.96 -0.69 16.79
CA HIS A 52 -4.67 -2.04 17.25
C HIS A 52 -3.46 -2.07 18.18
N MET A 53 -2.36 -1.42 17.83
CA MET A 53 -1.18 -1.37 18.70
C MET A 53 -1.46 -0.65 20.02
N ASN A 54 -2.23 0.44 19.99
CA ASN A 54 -2.66 1.15 21.20
C ASN A 54 -3.56 0.28 22.09
N SER A 55 -4.41 -0.57 21.50
CA SER A 55 -5.26 -1.49 22.24
C SER A 55 -4.48 -2.59 22.98
N LEU A 56 -3.27 -2.93 22.51
CA LEU A 56 -2.39 -3.91 23.14
C LEU A 56 -1.50 -3.32 24.25
N GLN A 57 -1.37 -1.99 24.30
CA GLN A 57 -0.61 -1.30 25.35
C GLN A 57 -1.43 -1.06 26.63
N ASN A 58 -2.75 -1.27 26.58
CA ASN A 58 -3.67 -1.21 27.73
C ASN A 58 -4.00 -2.62 28.24
#